data_AF-A0A956NM27-F1
#
_entry.id   AF-A0A956NM27-F1
#
_cell.length_a   1.000
_cell.length_b   1.000
_cell.length_c   1.000
_cell.angle_alpha   90.00
_cell.angle_beta   90.00
_cell.angle_gamma   90.00
#
_symmetry.space_group_name_H-M   'P 1'
#
loop_
_entity.id
_entity.type
_entity.pdbx_description
1 polymer ?
#
loop_
_entity_poly.entity_id
_entity_poly.type
_entity_poly.pdbx_seq_one_letter_code
_entity_poly.pdbx_strand_id
1 'polypeptide(L)'
;IGSILVYLMYKDHYDATEDTGAVLATFSTGPAIRNLVSNTISEAIGTFVLVLGLLAFGQYDFPTGLGTIIVGGLILSLGVSLGGPTGYALNPARDLGPRIMHAILPLKHKGDSDWGYAWVPVVGPIIGGLLAAVLYGLIF
;
A
#
# COMPACT_ATOMS: atom_id res chain seq x y z
N ILE A 1 -1.29 -4.04 14.91
CA ILE A 1 -0.53 -3.23 15.91
C ILE A 1 -0.36 -1.79 15.43
N GLY A 2 0.28 -1.53 14.28
CA GLY A 2 0.48 -0.15 13.78
C GLY A 2 -0.80 0.69 13.75
N SER A 3 -1.88 0.20 13.15
CA SER A 3 -3.16 0.92 13.09
C SER A 3 -3.80 1.18 14.46
N ILE A 4 -3.54 0.34 15.46
CA ILE A 4 -4.02 0.56 16.84
C ILE A 4 -3.27 1.74 17.45
N LEU A 5 -1.95 1.80 17.27
CA LEU A 5 -1.14 2.92 17.76
C LEU A 5 -1.54 4.24 17.09
N VAL A 6 -1.79 4.23 15.79
CA VAL A 6 -2.30 5.41 15.04
C VAL A 6 -3.67 5.82 15.57
N TYR A 7 -4.59 4.87 15.76
CA TYR A 7 -5.90 5.14 16.35
C TYR A 7 -5.81 5.80 17.73
N LEU A 8 -4.97 5.28 18.62
CA LEU A 8 -4.78 5.86 19.95
C LEU A 8 -4.14 7.26 19.87
N MET A 9 -3.16 7.45 19.00
CA MET A 9 -2.46 8.73 18.82
C MET A 9 -3.38 9.83 18.26
N TYR A 10 -4.31 9.47 17.37
CA TYR A 10 -5.22 10.40 16.71
C TYR A 10 -6.66 10.30 17.23
N LYS A 11 -6.89 9.73 18.42
CA LYS A 11 -8.24 9.44 18.95
C LYS A 11 -9.18 10.64 18.87
N ASP A 12 -8.74 11.81 19.33
CA ASP A 12 -9.55 13.02 19.34
C ASP A 12 -9.82 13.55 17.91
N HIS A 13 -8.87 13.36 16.98
CA HIS A 13 -9.05 13.72 15.58
C HIS A 13 -10.09 12.82 14.91
N TYR A 14 -10.08 11.51 15.22
CA TYR A 14 -11.10 10.57 14.76
C TYR A 14 -12.48 10.85 15.34
N ASP A 15 -12.57 11.35 16.57
CA ASP A 15 -13.85 11.71 17.19
C ASP A 15 -14.44 13.03 16.68
N ALA A 16 -13.57 13.94 16.22
CA ALA A 16 -13.92 15.26 15.71
C ALA A 16 -14.25 15.27 14.21
N THR A 17 -13.64 14.38 13.41
CA THR A 17 -13.90 14.32 11.97
C THR A 17 -15.20 13.58 11.66
N GLU A 18 -16.02 14.15 10.77
CA GLU A 18 -17.22 13.50 10.23
C GLU A 18 -16.97 12.92 8.82
N ASP A 19 -15.79 13.18 8.24
CA ASP A 19 -15.42 12.64 6.92
C ASP A 19 -15.02 11.17 7.03
N THR A 20 -16.00 10.30 6.79
CA THR A 20 -15.83 8.85 6.79
C THR A 20 -14.78 8.35 5.78
N GLY A 21 -14.64 9.04 4.64
CA GLY A 21 -13.66 8.67 3.61
C GLY A 21 -12.23 8.98 4.07
N ALA A 22 -12.04 10.14 4.70
CA ALA A 22 -10.76 10.50 5.31
C ALA A 22 -10.38 9.53 6.45
N VAL A 23 -11.36 9.10 7.25
CA VAL A 23 -11.12 8.06 8.28
C VAL A 23 -10.61 6.78 7.64
N LEU A 24 -11.32 6.23 6.64
CA LEU A 24 -10.89 5.00 5.95
C LEU A 24 -9.50 5.14 5.31
N ALA A 25 -9.20 6.30 4.71
CA ALA A 25 -7.93 6.59 4.03
C ALA A 25 -6.70 6.54 4.96
N THR A 26 -6.88 6.74 6.28
CA THR A 26 -5.79 6.57 7.26
C THR A 26 -5.46 5.11 7.55
N PHE A 27 -6.36 4.19 7.23
CA PHE A 27 -6.15 2.75 7.42
C PHE A 27 -5.75 2.09 6.11
N SER A 28 -6.48 2.35 5.04
CA SER A 28 -6.34 1.60 3.79
C SER A 28 -6.35 2.51 2.57
N THR A 29 -5.84 1.98 1.48
CA THR A 29 -5.83 2.67 0.19
C THR A 29 -7.21 2.65 -0.48
N GLY A 30 -7.46 3.64 -1.31
CA GLY A 30 -8.70 3.81 -2.06
C GLY A 30 -8.43 4.44 -3.43
N PRO A 31 -9.28 4.17 -4.42
CA PRO A 31 -9.07 4.67 -5.77
C PRO A 31 -9.44 6.16 -5.87
N ALA A 32 -8.61 6.95 -6.56
CA ALA A 32 -8.98 8.32 -6.94
C ALA A 32 -10.14 8.32 -7.94
N ILE A 33 -10.12 7.38 -8.90
CA ILE A 33 -11.24 7.07 -9.80
C ILE A 33 -11.44 5.56 -9.77
N ARG A 34 -12.64 5.13 -9.38
CA ARG A 34 -12.96 3.71 -9.21
C ARG A 34 -13.10 3.01 -10.56
N ASN A 35 -12.14 2.16 -10.88
CA ASN A 35 -12.18 1.21 -11.98
C ASN A 35 -11.32 0.01 -11.58
N LEU A 36 -11.96 -1.08 -11.12
CA LEU A 36 -11.26 -2.20 -10.47
C LEU A 36 -10.16 -2.80 -11.35
N VAL A 37 -10.36 -2.87 -12.67
CA VAL A 37 -9.36 -3.38 -13.60
C VAL A 37 -8.18 -2.43 -13.70
N SER A 38 -8.42 -1.15 -13.99
CA SER A 38 -7.36 -0.14 -14.09
C SER A 38 -6.60 0.03 -12.77
N ASN A 39 -7.31 0.01 -11.64
CA ASN A 39 -6.71 0.11 -10.31
C ASN A 39 -5.84 -1.13 -10.00
N THR A 40 -6.28 -2.33 -10.39
CA THR A 40 -5.47 -3.56 -10.23
C THR A 40 -4.20 -3.50 -11.10
N ILE A 41 -4.31 -3.01 -12.34
CA ILE A 41 -3.16 -2.80 -13.22
C ILE A 41 -2.18 -1.80 -12.58
N SER A 42 -2.68 -0.70 -12.03
CA SER A 42 -1.85 0.30 -11.35
C SER A 42 -1.05 -0.30 -10.19
N GLU A 43 -1.71 -1.06 -9.31
CA GLU A 43 -1.05 -1.73 -8.19
C GLU A 43 -0.04 -2.80 -8.66
N ALA A 44 -0.35 -3.51 -9.75
CA ALA A 44 0.56 -4.47 -10.34
C ALA A 44 1.82 -3.79 -10.91
N ILE A 45 1.68 -2.66 -11.61
CA ILE A 45 2.82 -1.89 -12.14
C ILE A 45 3.69 -1.37 -11.00
N GLY A 46 3.09 -0.72 -10.00
CA GLY A 46 3.83 -0.19 -8.85
C GLY A 46 4.60 -1.28 -8.11
N THR A 47 3.96 -2.42 -7.86
CA THR A 47 4.60 -3.54 -7.15
C THR A 47 5.63 -4.25 -8.00
N PHE A 48 5.42 -4.35 -9.32
CA PHE A 48 6.42 -4.87 -10.24
C PHE A 48 7.72 -4.06 -10.16
N VAL A 49 7.63 -2.73 -10.24
CA VAL A 49 8.81 -1.86 -10.14
C VAL A 49 9.46 -1.98 -8.76
N LEU A 50 8.67 -2.03 -7.69
CA LEU A 50 9.18 -2.26 -6.34
C LEU A 50 9.98 -3.56 -6.26
N VAL A 51 9.39 -4.70 -6.60
CA VAL A 51 10.01 -6.01 -6.45
C VAL A 51 11.21 -6.17 -7.37
N LEU A 52 11.12 -5.71 -8.63
CA LEU A 52 12.26 -5.73 -9.55
C LEU A 52 13.43 -4.91 -9.02
N GLY A 53 13.15 -3.71 -8.49
CA GLY A 53 14.16 -2.86 -7.85
C GLY A 53 14.80 -3.52 -6.63
N LEU A 54 14.00 -4.15 -5.76
CA LEU A 54 14.52 -4.88 -4.60
C LEU A 54 15.42 -6.06 -4.99
N LEU A 55 15.04 -6.83 -6.01
CA LEU A 55 15.84 -7.94 -6.52
C LEU A 55 17.16 -7.45 -7.13
N ALA A 56 17.11 -6.35 -7.89
CA ALA A 56 18.31 -5.72 -8.45
C ALA A 56 19.24 -5.17 -7.36
N PHE A 57 18.70 -4.51 -6.34
CA PHE A 57 19.47 -4.03 -5.19
C PHE A 57 20.11 -5.18 -4.42
N GLY A 58 19.43 -6.33 -4.31
CA GLY A 58 19.94 -7.52 -3.66
C GLY A 58 21.22 -8.11 -4.28
N GLN A 59 21.64 -7.66 -5.46
CA GLN A 59 22.91 -8.06 -6.09
C GLN A 59 24.13 -7.29 -5.59
N TYR A 60 23.93 -6.24 -4.79
CA TYR A 60 25.00 -5.36 -4.33
C TYR A 60 25.14 -5.42 -2.81
N ASP A 61 26.39 -5.54 -2.36
CA ASP A 61 26.73 -5.40 -0.94
C ASP A 61 26.79 -3.91 -0.57
N PHE A 62 25.65 -3.38 -0.14
CA PHE A 62 25.59 -2.01 0.36
C PHE A 62 26.27 -1.89 1.73
N PRO A 63 26.97 -0.77 2.00
CA PRO A 63 27.36 -0.40 3.35
C PRO A 63 26.19 -0.46 4.34
N THR A 64 26.46 -0.85 5.58
CA THR A 64 25.44 -0.99 6.63
C THR A 64 24.55 0.25 6.71
N GLY A 65 23.24 0.04 6.61
CA GLY A 65 22.22 1.10 6.68
C GLY A 65 21.90 1.78 5.34
N LEU A 66 22.82 1.79 4.36
CA LEU A 66 22.58 2.45 3.07
C LEU A 66 21.50 1.72 2.25
N GLY A 67 21.49 0.39 2.28
CA GLY A 67 20.45 -0.41 1.61
C GLY A 67 19.03 -0.02 2.08
N THR A 68 18.83 0.19 3.38
CA THR A 68 17.54 0.63 3.94
C THR A 68 17.13 2.01 3.42
N ILE A 69 18.07 2.95 3.34
CA ILE A 69 17.81 4.30 2.81
C ILE A 69 17.42 4.22 1.32
N ILE A 70 18.13 3.40 0.54
CA ILE A 70 17.85 3.22 -0.89
C ILE A 70 16.46 2.61 -1.10
N VAL A 71 16.10 1.58 -0.32
CA VAL A 71 14.75 0.98 -0.36
C VAL A 71 13.68 1.99 0.04
N GLY A 72 13.92 2.79 1.10
CA GLY A 72 13.03 3.88 1.49
C GLY A 72 12.87 4.92 0.38
N GLY A 73 13.96 5.28 -0.29
CA GLY A 73 13.97 6.17 -1.45
C GLY A 73 13.15 5.62 -2.61
N LEU A 74 13.29 4.32 -2.92
CA LEU A 74 12.47 3.66 -3.95
C LEU A 74 10.98 3.73 -3.61
N ILE A 75 10.60 3.39 -2.38
CA ILE A 75 9.19 3.45 -1.94
C ILE A 75 8.67 4.89 -2.02
N LEU A 76 9.46 5.88 -1.59
CA LEU A 76 9.09 7.29 -1.72
C LEU A 76 8.89 7.68 -3.19
N SER A 77 9.83 7.37 -4.07
CA SER A 77 9.75 7.66 -5.51
C SER A 77 8.52 7.02 -6.15
N LEU A 78 8.17 5.79 -5.77
CA LEU A 78 6.93 5.13 -6.22
C LEU A 78 5.69 5.87 -5.72
N GLY A 79 5.70 6.32 -4.46
CA GLY A 79 4.61 7.10 -3.89
C GLY A 79 4.34 8.41 -4.64
N VAL A 80 5.38 9.19 -4.97
CA VAL A 80 5.21 10.44 -5.71
C VAL A 80 4.93 10.27 -7.20
N SER A 81 5.40 9.19 -7.84
CA SER A 81 5.26 9.00 -9.30
C SER A 81 4.08 8.12 -9.71
N LEU A 82 3.81 7.05 -8.96
CA LEU A 82 2.80 6.04 -9.29
C LEU A 82 1.65 5.97 -8.28
N GLY A 83 1.69 6.79 -7.23
CA GLY A 83 0.71 6.76 -6.15
C GLY A 83 -0.65 7.39 -6.46
N GLY A 84 -0.75 8.29 -7.44
CA GLY A 84 -1.96 9.07 -7.71
C GLY A 84 -3.25 8.25 -7.91
N PRO A 85 -3.25 7.17 -8.71
CA PRO A 85 -4.49 6.44 -9.02
C PRO A 85 -5.09 5.66 -7.83
N THR A 86 -4.26 5.08 -6.97
CA THR A 86 -4.70 4.09 -5.96
C THR A 86 -4.14 4.33 -4.57
N GLY A 87 -3.20 5.25 -4.37
CA GLY A 87 -2.52 5.43 -3.09
C GLY A 87 -1.39 4.43 -2.82
N TYR A 88 -0.90 3.74 -3.87
CA TYR A 88 0.27 2.85 -3.86
C TYR A 88 0.27 1.86 -2.69
N ALA A 89 -0.66 0.91 -2.68
CA ALA A 89 -0.69 -0.10 -1.63
C ALA A 89 0.60 -0.94 -1.63
N LEU A 90 1.02 -1.42 -2.81
CA LEU A 90 2.27 -2.16 -3.07
C LEU A 90 2.47 -3.46 -2.26
N ASN A 91 1.65 -3.70 -1.24
CA ASN A 91 1.80 -4.74 -0.25
C ASN A 91 0.42 -5.12 0.31
N PRO A 92 -0.01 -6.38 0.16
CA PRO A 92 -1.31 -6.84 0.67
C PRO A 92 -1.49 -6.62 2.17
N ALA A 93 -0.45 -6.80 2.98
CA ALA A 93 -0.52 -6.63 4.43
C ALA A 93 -0.62 -5.14 4.85
N ARG A 94 -0.05 -4.23 4.05
CA ARG A 94 -0.13 -2.77 4.27
C ARG A 94 -1.54 -2.23 4.09
N ASP A 95 -2.38 -2.91 3.31
CA ASP A 95 -3.78 -2.53 3.10
C ASP A 95 -4.75 -3.37 3.94
N LEU A 96 -4.70 -4.69 3.78
CA LEU A 96 -5.73 -5.58 4.33
C LEU A 96 -5.73 -5.60 5.87
N GLY A 97 -4.55 -5.64 6.50
CA GLY A 97 -4.44 -5.65 7.95
C GLY A 97 -5.06 -4.40 8.58
N PRO A 98 -4.63 -3.19 8.18
CA PRO A 98 -5.26 -1.95 8.61
C PRO A 98 -6.75 -1.83 8.24
N ARG A 99 -7.18 -2.32 7.07
CA ARG A 99 -8.61 -2.33 6.68
C ARG A 99 -9.46 -3.18 7.61
N ILE A 100 -8.95 -4.35 8.01
CA ILE A 100 -9.59 -5.18 9.04
C ILE A 100 -9.67 -4.40 10.37
N MET A 101 -8.60 -3.69 10.75
CA MET A 101 -8.63 -2.86 11.96
C MET A 101 -9.66 -1.74 11.87
N HIS A 102 -9.80 -1.07 10.72
CA HIS A 102 -10.85 -0.08 10.50
C HIS A 102 -12.26 -0.68 10.74
N ALA A 103 -12.50 -1.89 10.24
CA ALA A 103 -13.77 -2.59 10.46
C ALA A 103 -14.02 -2.93 11.94
N ILE A 104 -12.98 -3.28 12.70
CA ILE A 104 -13.09 -3.73 14.11
C ILE A 104 -13.13 -2.56 15.10
N LEU A 105 -12.34 -1.51 14.88
CA LEU A 105 -12.17 -0.44 15.87
C LEU A 105 -13.47 0.37 16.07
N PRO A 106 -13.71 0.85 17.30
CA PRO A 106 -14.88 1.66 17.64
C PRO A 106 -14.67 3.13 17.23
N LEU A 107 -14.53 3.35 15.93
CA LEU A 107 -14.41 4.67 15.32
C LEU A 107 -15.79 5.33 15.21
N LYS A 108 -15.95 6.55 15.73
CA LYS A 108 -17.23 7.26 15.82
C LYS A 108 -17.89 7.52 14.46
N HIS A 109 -17.09 7.90 13.46
CA HIS A 109 -17.55 8.27 12.10
C HIS A 109 -16.83 7.46 11.00
N LYS A 110 -16.90 6.12 11.02
CA LYS A 110 -16.04 5.25 10.18
C LYS A 110 -16.55 4.89 8.77
N GLY A 111 -17.84 5.01 8.49
CA GLY A 111 -18.41 4.56 7.22
C GLY A 111 -18.19 3.06 6.92
N ASP A 112 -18.30 2.67 5.65
CA ASP A 112 -18.00 1.31 5.17
C ASP A 112 -16.49 1.10 4.97
N SER A 113 -16.00 -0.14 5.08
CA SER A 113 -14.55 -0.45 4.91
C SER A 113 -14.13 -0.70 3.46
N ASP A 114 -15.02 -0.46 2.50
CA ASP A 114 -14.86 -0.68 1.05
C ASP A 114 -14.36 -2.09 0.70
N TRP A 115 -15.06 -3.10 1.22
CA TRP A 115 -14.73 -4.50 0.96
C TRP A 115 -14.82 -4.87 -0.52
N GLY A 116 -15.65 -4.16 -1.29
CA GLY A 116 -15.73 -4.32 -2.75
C GLY A 116 -14.46 -3.89 -3.49
N TYR A 117 -13.61 -3.05 -2.87
CA TYR A 117 -12.31 -2.65 -3.41
C TYR A 117 -11.14 -3.41 -2.78
N ALA A 118 -11.30 -3.94 -1.56
CA ALA A 118 -10.22 -4.53 -0.74
C ALA A 118 -9.36 -5.61 -1.41
N TRP A 119 -9.88 -6.29 -2.45
CA TRP A 119 -9.12 -7.31 -3.17
C TRP A 119 -8.12 -6.72 -4.17
N VAL A 120 -8.33 -5.49 -4.65
CA VAL A 120 -7.42 -4.79 -5.60
C VAL A 120 -6.01 -4.64 -5.04
N PRO A 121 -5.80 -4.07 -3.82
CA PRO A 121 -4.47 -3.96 -3.21
C PRO A 121 -3.91 -5.29 -2.69
N VAL A 122 -4.60 -6.41 -2.90
CA VAL A 122 -4.09 -7.75 -2.63
C VAL A 122 -3.65 -8.41 -3.94
N VAL A 123 -4.55 -8.50 -4.91
CA VAL A 123 -4.32 -9.18 -6.18
C VAL A 123 -3.33 -8.43 -7.05
N GLY A 124 -3.45 -7.10 -7.15
CA GLY A 124 -2.53 -6.27 -7.93
C GLY A 124 -1.06 -6.47 -7.51
N PRO A 125 -0.73 -6.31 -6.22
CA PRO A 125 0.64 -6.52 -5.75
C PRO A 125 1.16 -7.95 -5.95
N ILE A 126 0.33 -8.97 -5.74
CA ILE A 126 0.72 -10.36 -6.00
C ILE A 126 1.09 -10.56 -7.48
N ILE A 127 0.26 -10.07 -8.40
CA ILE A 127 0.54 -10.14 -9.84
C ILE A 127 1.86 -9.42 -10.17
N GLY A 128 2.00 -8.17 -9.71
CA GLY A 128 3.19 -7.36 -9.98
C GLY A 128 4.48 -8.00 -9.46
N GLY A 129 4.47 -8.48 -8.23
CA GLY A 129 5.63 -9.13 -7.62
C GLY A 129 6.02 -10.44 -8.30
N LEU A 130 5.05 -11.28 -8.67
CA LEU A 130 5.33 -12.51 -9.41
C LEU A 130 5.91 -12.22 -10.80
N LEU A 131 5.34 -11.27 -11.53
CA LEU A 131 5.85 -10.88 -12.86
C LEU A 131 7.28 -10.33 -12.77
N ALA A 132 7.58 -9.53 -11.74
CA ALA A 132 8.93 -9.01 -11.52
C ALA A 132 9.93 -10.13 -11.21
N ALA A 133 9.57 -11.07 -10.33
CA ALA A 133 10.43 -12.20 -9.99
C ALA A 133 10.70 -13.12 -11.20
N VAL A 134 9.67 -13.42 -12.00
CA VAL A 134 9.81 -14.20 -13.23
C VAL A 134 10.71 -13.49 -14.23
N LEU A 135 10.46 -12.20 -14.50
CA LEU A 135 11.28 -11.44 -15.43
C LEU A 135 12.74 -11.38 -14.97
N TYR A 136 12.96 -11.12 -13.68
CA TYR A 136 14.29 -11.06 -13.10
C TYR A 136 15.07 -12.36 -13.34
N GLY A 137 14.48 -13.52 -13.03
CA GLY A 137 15.13 -14.82 -13.23
C GLY A 137 15.28 -15.26 -14.69
N LEU A 138 14.66 -14.56 -15.65
CA LEU A 138 14.88 -14.79 -17.08
C LEU A 138 16.02 -13.93 -17.65
N ILE A 139 16.30 -12.79 -17.03
CA ILE A 139 17.27 -11.80 -17.53
C ILE A 139 18.62 -11.93 -16.82
N PHE A 140 18.62 -12.26 -15.54
CA PHE A 140 19.80 -12.32 -14.66
C PHE A 140 20.01 -13.74 -14.15
#